data_AF-A0AAF5DE94-F1
#
_entry.id   AF-A0AAF5DE94-F1
#
_cell.length_a   1.000
_cell.length_b   1.000
_cell.length_c   1.000
_cell.angle_alpha   90.00
_cell.angle_beta   90.00
_cell.angle_gamma   90.00
#
_symmetry.space_group_name_H-M   'P 1'
#
loop_
_entity.id
_entity.type
_entity.pdbx_description
1 polymer ?
#
loop_
_entity_poly.entity_id
_entity_poly.type
_entity_poly.pdbx_seq_one_letter_code
_entity_poly.pdbx_strand_id
1 'polypeptide(L)'
;MSKISKDTLNEAVSNLLKASQSKKRKFRETVELQIGLKNYDPQKDKRFSGTIRLKHIPRPGMKVCVLGDQKHLDEAQANGFPCMSADDLKKLNKDKKLIKKLAKKYDAFIASDTLIKQIPRILGPGLNKAGKFPSVVTHNETLESKINEIKGTIKFQMKKVLCLSTAIGHVEMQQEELISNLSLSINFLVSLLKKNWQNVRSLHIKSTMGPNMGDIVGIIYGAIVATGGLIGYLKASSIPSLIMGVGSGAIIIAGAYYNNNHIVCGVSGLLTILMGRRFYNSGKIFPAGVVAVLSLLILIRCIFIYYKTRPRFE
;
A
#
# COMPACT_ATOMS: atom_id res chain seq x y z
N MET A 1 -21.84 7.57 8.49
CA MET A 1 -21.64 8.11 7.13
C MET A 1 -20.16 8.04 6.75
N SER A 2 -19.82 7.38 5.66
CA SER A 2 -18.46 7.33 5.11
C SER A 2 -18.09 8.72 4.59
N LYS A 3 -17.03 9.33 5.13
CA LYS A 3 -16.54 10.65 4.68
C LYS A 3 -15.97 10.64 3.25
N ILE A 4 -15.81 9.46 2.65
CA ILE A 4 -15.21 9.30 1.34
C ILE A 4 -16.31 9.29 0.29
N SER A 5 -16.21 10.19 -0.69
CA SER A 5 -17.10 10.18 -1.85
C SER A 5 -16.81 8.95 -2.71
N LYS A 6 -17.87 8.34 -3.26
CA LYS A 6 -17.74 7.22 -4.20
C LYS A 6 -16.95 7.65 -5.44
N ASP A 7 -17.10 8.89 -5.86
CA ASP A 7 -16.43 9.45 -7.04
C ASP A 7 -14.91 9.49 -6.87
N THR A 8 -14.41 9.91 -5.70
CA THR A 8 -12.97 9.91 -5.44
C THR A 8 -12.41 8.49 -5.37
N LEU A 9 -13.18 7.51 -4.88
CA LEU A 9 -12.77 6.09 -4.93
C LEU A 9 -12.74 5.56 -6.36
N ASN A 10 -13.75 5.88 -7.16
CA ASN A 10 -13.83 5.53 -8.58
C ASN A 10 -12.63 6.08 -9.35
N GLU A 11 -12.35 7.36 -9.19
CA GLU A 11 -11.24 8.03 -9.86
C GLU A 11 -9.89 7.43 -9.43
N ALA A 12 -9.69 7.21 -8.12
CA ALA A 12 -8.47 6.63 -7.59
C ALA A 12 -8.21 5.20 -8.12
N VAL A 13 -9.24 4.36 -8.17
CA VAL A 13 -9.12 2.98 -8.69
C VAL A 13 -8.92 2.99 -10.20
N SER A 14 -9.65 3.84 -10.94
CA SER A 14 -9.49 3.98 -12.39
C SER A 14 -8.06 4.43 -12.76
N ASN A 15 -7.53 5.42 -12.04
CA ASN A 15 -6.17 5.90 -12.24
C ASN A 15 -5.13 4.81 -11.91
N LEU A 16 -5.36 4.01 -10.86
CA LEU A 16 -4.49 2.89 -10.51
C LEU A 16 -4.48 1.81 -11.60
N LEU A 17 -5.66 1.45 -12.13
CA LEU A 17 -5.79 0.46 -13.20
C LEU A 17 -5.12 0.95 -14.49
N LYS A 18 -5.35 2.22 -14.89
CA LYS A 18 -4.67 2.85 -16.04
C LYS A 18 -3.15 2.86 -15.87
N ALA A 19 -2.66 3.24 -14.69
CA ALA A 19 -1.23 3.26 -14.40
C ALA A 19 -0.60 1.86 -14.42
N SER A 20 -1.37 0.82 -14.12
CA SER A 20 -0.92 -0.57 -14.17
C SER A 20 -0.94 -1.12 -15.61
N GLN A 21 -1.91 -0.69 -16.44
CA GLN A 21 -2.00 -1.06 -17.85
C GLN A 21 -0.85 -0.47 -18.68
N SER A 22 -0.39 0.75 -18.36
CA SER A 22 0.71 1.40 -19.10
C SER A 22 2.03 0.62 -19.04
N LYS A 23 2.28 -0.12 -17.95
CA LYS A 23 3.45 -0.98 -17.78
C LYS A 23 3.06 -2.38 -17.33
N LYS A 24 2.46 -3.15 -18.25
CA LYS A 24 2.07 -4.54 -18.00
C LYS A 24 3.28 -5.37 -17.55
N ARG A 25 3.19 -5.95 -16.35
CA ARG A 25 4.25 -6.79 -15.76
C ARG A 25 3.96 -8.27 -15.97
N LYS A 26 5.00 -9.11 -15.90
CA LYS A 26 4.90 -10.58 -16.02
C LYS A 26 4.30 -11.28 -14.78
N PHE A 27 3.84 -10.53 -13.78
CA PHE A 27 3.23 -11.05 -12.56
C PHE A 27 1.94 -10.29 -12.22
N ARG A 28 1.02 -10.95 -11.50
CA ARG A 28 -0.25 -10.35 -11.06
C ARG A 28 0.02 -9.37 -9.91
N GLU A 29 -0.16 -8.08 -10.17
CA GLU A 29 0.03 -7.05 -9.15
C GLU A 29 -1.07 -7.07 -8.09
N THR A 30 -0.66 -6.95 -6.84
CA THR A 30 -1.59 -6.79 -5.71
C THR A 30 -1.84 -5.31 -5.46
N VAL A 31 -3.10 -4.96 -5.20
CA VAL A 31 -3.53 -3.63 -4.78
C VAL A 31 -3.59 -3.60 -3.26
N GLU A 32 -2.82 -2.70 -2.66
CA GLU A 32 -2.71 -2.50 -1.23
C GLU A 32 -3.32 -1.16 -0.82
N LEU A 33 -4.09 -1.19 0.27
CA LEU A 33 -4.48 0.00 1.02
C LEU A 33 -3.49 0.22 2.15
N GLN A 34 -2.91 1.41 2.17
CA GLN A 34 -2.06 1.91 3.23
C GLN A 34 -2.80 2.99 3.99
N ILE A 35 -2.83 2.87 5.31
CA ILE A 35 -3.44 3.85 6.20
C ILE A 35 -2.37 4.42 7.12
N GLY A 36 -2.30 5.74 7.23
CA GLY A 36 -1.56 6.43 8.28
C GLY A 36 -2.48 6.83 9.42
N LEU A 37 -2.20 6.37 10.63
CA LEU A 37 -2.91 6.79 11.84
C LEU A 37 -2.26 8.04 12.47
N LYS A 38 -3.07 8.92 13.04
CA LYS A 38 -2.65 10.12 13.78
C LYS A 38 -3.12 10.01 15.23
N ASN A 39 -2.32 10.57 16.15
CA ASN A 39 -2.66 10.68 17.58
C ASN A 39 -3.03 9.33 18.21
N TYR A 40 -2.35 8.27 17.78
CA TYR A 40 -2.54 6.94 18.33
C TYR A 40 -1.25 6.51 19.00
N ASP A 41 -1.27 6.31 20.31
CA ASP A 41 -0.09 5.84 21.03
C ASP A 41 -0.20 4.32 21.22
N PRO A 42 0.67 3.50 20.61
CA PRO A 42 0.60 2.04 20.71
C PRO A 42 0.86 1.49 22.12
N GLN A 43 1.22 2.34 23.08
CA GLN A 43 1.36 2.01 24.50
C GLN A 43 0.11 2.36 25.32
N LYS A 44 -0.46 3.55 25.11
CA LYS A 44 -1.65 4.02 25.86
C LYS A 44 -2.96 3.50 25.28
N ASP A 45 -3.02 3.31 23.96
CA ASP A 45 -4.20 2.82 23.27
C ASP A 45 -4.20 1.30 23.07
N LYS A 46 -5.39 0.71 23.15
CA LYS A 46 -5.59 -0.74 23.01
C LYS A 46 -5.25 -1.19 21.60
N ARG A 47 -4.16 -1.95 21.44
CA ARG A 47 -3.83 -2.61 20.17
C ARG A 47 -5.02 -3.44 19.70
N PHE A 48 -5.51 -3.15 18.50
CA PHE A 48 -6.56 -3.93 17.87
C PHE A 48 -5.98 -4.92 16.86
N SER A 49 -6.63 -6.07 16.78
CA SER A 49 -6.47 -7.04 15.72
C SER A 49 -7.86 -7.40 15.23
N GLY A 50 -8.26 -6.85 14.10
CA GLY A 50 -9.56 -7.12 13.47
C GLY A 50 -9.36 -7.97 12.23
N THR A 51 -10.26 -8.93 12.00
CA THR A 51 -10.30 -9.69 10.75
C THR A 51 -11.60 -9.40 10.03
N ILE A 52 -11.53 -9.15 8.72
CA ILE A 52 -12.71 -8.95 7.90
C ILE A 52 -12.67 -9.84 6.67
N ARG A 53 -13.82 -10.41 6.34
CA ARG A 53 -14.03 -11.16 5.10
C ARG A 53 -14.37 -10.18 3.98
N LEU A 54 -13.52 -10.14 2.96
CA LEU A 54 -13.84 -9.45 1.72
C LEU A 54 -14.80 -10.30 0.88
N LYS A 55 -15.61 -9.63 0.06
CA LYS A 55 -16.51 -10.29 -0.89
C LYS A 55 -15.73 -10.97 -2.02
N HIS A 56 -14.64 -10.36 -2.47
CA HIS A 56 -13.83 -10.86 -3.58
C HIS A 56 -12.42 -11.19 -3.08
N ILE A 57 -11.87 -12.31 -3.55
CA ILE A 57 -10.61 -12.87 -3.04
C ILE A 57 -9.41 -12.00 -3.48
N PRO A 58 -8.71 -11.35 -2.54
CA PRO A 58 -7.60 -10.46 -2.90
C PRO A 58 -6.39 -11.22 -3.44
N ARG A 59 -6.14 -12.44 -2.95
CA ARG A 59 -4.95 -13.24 -3.32
C ARG A 59 -5.35 -14.68 -3.65
N PRO A 60 -5.63 -15.00 -4.93
CA PRO A 60 -5.99 -16.36 -5.33
C PRO A 60 -4.86 -17.38 -5.13
N GLY A 61 -3.60 -16.92 -5.16
CA GLY A 61 -2.40 -17.77 -5.02
C GLY A 61 -1.98 -18.12 -3.59
N MET A 62 -2.80 -17.86 -2.56
CA MET A 62 -2.47 -18.24 -1.18
C MET A 62 -2.44 -19.77 -1.02
N LYS A 63 -1.29 -20.29 -0.59
CA LYS A 63 -1.11 -21.73 -0.35
C LYS A 63 -1.62 -22.10 1.03
N VAL A 64 -2.76 -22.78 1.07
CA VAL A 64 -3.39 -23.28 2.30
C VAL A 64 -3.07 -24.76 2.46
N CYS A 65 -2.55 -25.15 3.62
CA CYS A 65 -2.28 -26.55 3.95
C CYS A 65 -3.33 -27.08 4.93
N VAL A 66 -3.83 -28.28 4.65
CA VAL A 66 -4.90 -28.92 5.43
C VAL A 66 -4.28 -30.00 6.31
N LEU A 67 -4.56 -29.89 7.60
CA LEU A 67 -4.15 -30.83 8.64
C LEU A 67 -5.43 -31.52 9.12
N GLY A 68 -5.60 -32.79 8.78
CA GLY A 68 -6.86 -33.46 9.05
C GLY A 68 -6.77 -34.98 9.10
N ASP A 69 -7.86 -35.56 9.56
CA ASP A 69 -8.13 -37.00 9.51
C ASP A 69 -8.45 -37.44 8.08
N GLN A 70 -8.57 -38.75 7.86
CA GLN A 70 -8.75 -39.36 6.54
C GLN A 70 -9.84 -38.68 5.69
N LYS A 71 -11.00 -38.35 6.28
CA LYS A 71 -12.10 -37.67 5.57
C LYS A 71 -11.68 -36.32 4.96
N HIS A 72 -10.91 -35.52 5.72
CA HIS A 72 -10.41 -34.24 5.24
C HIS A 72 -9.24 -34.40 4.27
N LEU A 73 -8.47 -35.48 4.39
CA LEU A 73 -7.44 -35.82 3.41
C LEU A 73 -8.07 -36.14 2.06
N ASP A 74 -9.16 -36.91 2.04
CA ASP A 74 -9.86 -37.28 0.82
C ASP A 74 -10.46 -36.03 0.13
N GLU A 75 -11.12 -35.15 0.89
CA GLU A 75 -11.63 -33.87 0.38
C GLU A 75 -10.53 -32.92 -0.11
N ALA A 76 -9.41 -32.87 0.61
CA ALA A 76 -8.29 -32.01 0.25
C ALA A 76 -7.56 -32.53 -0.99
N GLN A 77 -7.42 -33.86 -1.13
CA GLN A 77 -6.86 -34.49 -2.33
C GLN A 77 -7.77 -34.29 -3.54
N ALA A 78 -9.09 -34.42 -3.39
CA ALA A 78 -10.04 -34.14 -4.45
C ALA A 78 -9.91 -32.71 -4.99
N ASN A 79 -9.62 -31.75 -4.11
CA ASN A 79 -9.46 -30.34 -4.46
C ASN A 79 -8.01 -29.93 -4.79
N GLY A 80 -7.06 -30.87 -4.75
CA GLY A 80 -5.64 -30.59 -5.03
C GLY A 80 -4.93 -29.72 -3.98
N PHE A 81 -5.44 -29.66 -2.74
CA PHE A 81 -4.79 -28.94 -1.65
C PHE A 81 -3.72 -29.80 -0.97
N PRO A 82 -2.60 -29.19 -0.53
CA PRO A 82 -1.54 -29.91 0.17
C PRO A 82 -2.04 -30.36 1.55
N CYS A 83 -2.12 -31.68 1.72
CA CYS A 83 -2.57 -32.34 2.93
C CYS A 83 -1.39 -32.80 3.77
N MET A 84 -1.48 -32.76 5.10
CA MET A 84 -0.57 -33.49 5.97
C MET A 84 -1.37 -34.29 7.00
N SER A 85 -1.00 -35.56 7.16
CA SER A 85 -1.62 -36.46 8.13
C SER A 85 -1.10 -36.20 9.55
N ALA A 86 -1.82 -36.70 10.55
CA ALA A 86 -1.41 -36.62 11.96
C ALA A 86 -0.03 -37.26 12.21
N ASP A 87 0.35 -38.28 11.45
CA ASP A 87 1.63 -38.97 11.63
C ASP A 87 2.78 -38.23 10.95
N ASP A 88 2.54 -37.52 9.85
CA ASP A 88 3.52 -36.61 9.28
C ASP A 88 3.79 -35.42 10.20
N LEU A 89 2.75 -34.94 10.90
CA LEU A 89 2.90 -33.95 11.96
C LEU A 89 3.78 -34.47 13.10
N LYS A 90 3.59 -35.72 13.56
CA LYS A 90 4.41 -36.30 14.63
C LYS A 90 5.88 -36.46 14.21
N LYS A 91 6.17 -36.82 12.96
CA LYS A 91 7.54 -36.89 12.43
C LYS A 91 8.26 -35.54 12.50
N LEU A 92 7.52 -34.42 12.44
CA LEU A 92 8.07 -33.06 12.52
C LEU A 92 8.39 -32.60 13.96
N ASN A 93 7.97 -33.34 14.99
CA ASN A 93 7.99 -32.93 16.41
C ASN A 93 9.40 -32.80 17.03
N LYS A 94 10.48 -32.91 16.26
CA LYS A 94 11.87 -32.76 16.76
C LYS A 94 12.71 -31.76 15.95
N ASP A 95 12.32 -31.46 14.71
CA ASP A 95 13.12 -30.62 13.82
C ASP A 95 12.57 -29.19 13.71
N LYS A 96 13.09 -28.30 14.56
CA LYS A 96 12.83 -26.84 14.48
C LYS A 96 13.09 -26.26 13.08
N LYS A 97 14.01 -26.85 12.30
CA LYS A 97 14.34 -26.44 10.93
C LYS A 97 13.25 -26.82 9.93
N LEU A 98 12.69 -28.03 10.01
CA LEU A 98 11.61 -28.48 9.11
C LEU A 98 10.32 -27.71 9.37
N ILE A 99 9.98 -27.46 10.65
CA ILE A 99 8.82 -26.65 11.02
C ILE A 99 8.95 -25.22 10.46
N LYS A 100 10.13 -24.60 10.55
CA LYS A 100 10.39 -23.28 9.96
C LYS A 100 10.28 -23.29 8.43
N LYS A 101 10.70 -24.37 7.76
CA LYS A 101 10.55 -24.53 6.31
C LYS A 101 9.08 -24.66 5.92
N LEU A 102 8.29 -25.46 6.63
CA LEU A 102 6.84 -25.59 6.41
C LEU A 102 6.10 -24.27 6.65
N ALA A 103 6.42 -23.57 7.74
CA ALA A 103 5.86 -22.25 8.05
C ALA A 103 6.16 -21.20 6.98
N LYS A 104 7.24 -21.34 6.21
CA LYS A 104 7.57 -20.48 5.07
C LYS A 104 6.88 -20.91 3.77
N LYS A 105 6.62 -22.20 3.59
CA LYS A 105 6.01 -22.75 2.36
C LYS A 105 4.51 -22.45 2.26
N TYR A 106 3.79 -22.51 3.37
CA TYR A 106 2.34 -22.31 3.43
C TYR A 106 1.97 -21.02 4.15
N ASP A 107 0.98 -20.29 3.64
CA ASP A 107 0.54 -19.00 4.17
C ASP A 107 -0.50 -19.16 5.28
N ALA A 108 -1.38 -20.15 5.14
CA ALA A 108 -2.39 -20.49 6.12
C ALA A 108 -2.47 -22.01 6.33
N PHE A 109 -2.90 -22.40 7.52
CA PHE A 109 -3.16 -23.79 7.88
C PHE A 109 -4.62 -23.93 8.27
N ILE A 110 -5.21 -25.04 7.88
CA ILE A 110 -6.53 -25.49 8.33
C ILE A 110 -6.32 -26.74 9.16
N ALA A 111 -7.01 -26.86 10.30
CA ALA A 111 -6.94 -28.02 11.16
C ALA A 111 -8.34 -28.57 11.46
N SER A 112 -8.50 -29.89 11.44
CA SER A 112 -9.69 -30.54 12.00
C SER A 112 -9.72 -30.38 13.53
N ASP A 113 -10.92 -30.36 14.11
CA ASP A 113 -11.16 -30.20 15.55
C ASP A 113 -10.43 -31.25 16.42
N THR A 114 -10.19 -32.44 15.88
CA THR A 114 -9.48 -33.54 16.54
C THR A 114 -8.00 -33.21 16.76
N LEU A 115 -7.37 -32.51 15.80
CA LEU A 115 -5.93 -32.25 15.78
C LEU A 115 -5.53 -30.95 16.48
N ILE A 116 -6.45 -29.99 16.63
CA ILE A 116 -6.10 -28.65 17.13
C ILE A 116 -5.46 -28.66 18.53
N LYS A 117 -5.87 -29.58 19.41
CA LYS A 117 -5.30 -29.74 20.76
C LYS A 117 -3.85 -30.22 20.73
N GLN A 118 -3.48 -30.98 19.70
CA GLN A 118 -2.14 -31.55 19.56
C GLN A 118 -1.17 -30.59 18.84
N ILE A 119 -1.68 -29.68 18.02
CA ILE A 119 -0.88 -28.77 17.18
C ILE A 119 0.12 -27.93 17.98
N PRO A 120 -0.24 -27.24 19.08
CA PRO A 120 0.73 -26.49 19.88
C PRO A 120 1.84 -27.37 20.48
N ARG A 121 1.52 -28.62 20.81
CA ARG A 121 2.46 -29.58 21.42
C ARG A 121 3.42 -30.17 20.38
N ILE A 122 2.93 -30.46 19.18
CA ILE A 122 3.68 -31.13 18.10
C ILE A 122 4.47 -30.12 17.25
N LEU A 123 3.84 -29.02 16.84
CA LEU A 123 4.46 -28.02 15.97
C LEU A 123 5.23 -26.96 16.76
N GLY A 124 5.16 -27.05 18.09
CA GLY A 124 5.87 -26.19 19.03
C GLY A 124 5.57 -24.70 18.84
N PRO A 125 6.39 -23.82 19.42
CA PRO A 125 6.20 -22.36 19.31
C PRO A 125 6.48 -21.82 17.90
N GLY A 126 6.95 -22.66 16.96
CA GLY A 126 7.40 -22.25 15.63
C GLY A 126 6.30 -21.60 14.79
N LEU A 127 5.11 -22.20 14.75
CA LEU A 127 3.96 -21.66 14.03
C LEU A 127 3.33 -20.45 14.73
N ASN A 128 3.30 -20.45 16.06
CA ASN A 128 2.76 -19.33 16.84
C ASN A 128 3.64 -18.08 16.67
N LYS A 129 4.98 -18.24 16.70
CA LYS A 129 5.91 -17.15 16.43
C LYS A 129 5.79 -16.59 15.00
N ALA A 130 5.33 -17.41 14.05
CA ALA A 130 5.05 -16.98 12.68
C ALA A 130 3.66 -16.35 12.50
N GLY A 131 2.77 -16.39 13.50
CA GLY A 131 1.40 -15.85 13.43
C GLY A 131 0.45 -16.65 12.54
N LYS A 132 0.81 -17.89 12.17
CA LYS A 132 0.06 -18.76 11.25
C LYS A 132 -0.68 -19.86 12.00
N PHE A 133 -1.40 -19.49 13.07
CA PHE A 133 -2.16 -20.48 13.81
C PHE A 133 -3.30 -21.04 12.94
N PRO A 134 -3.52 -22.36 12.91
CA PRO A 134 -4.51 -22.95 12.02
C PRO A 134 -5.94 -22.52 12.36
N SER A 135 -6.78 -22.36 11.33
CA SER A 135 -8.23 -22.23 11.50
C SER A 135 -8.86 -23.60 11.65
N VAL A 136 -9.83 -23.71 12.56
CA VAL A 136 -10.62 -24.93 12.76
C VAL A 136 -11.59 -25.17 11.61
N VAL A 137 -11.77 -26.44 11.26
CA VAL A 137 -12.84 -26.94 10.40
C VAL A 137 -13.53 -28.09 11.10
N THR A 138 -14.85 -27.99 11.17
CA THR A 138 -15.71 -29.07 11.67
C THR A 138 -15.98 -30.05 10.53
N HIS A 139 -16.31 -31.30 10.84
CA HIS A 139 -16.61 -32.34 9.84
C HIS A 139 -17.85 -32.05 8.98
N ASN A 140 -18.68 -31.08 9.38
CA ASN A 140 -19.89 -30.70 8.65
C ASN A 140 -19.64 -29.56 7.65
N GLU A 141 -18.50 -28.88 7.72
CA GLU A 141 -18.16 -27.75 6.85
C GLU A 141 -17.30 -28.21 5.68
N THR A 142 -17.65 -27.79 4.46
CA THR A 142 -16.85 -28.08 3.27
C THR A 142 -15.52 -27.34 3.33
N LEU A 143 -14.43 -28.07 3.10
CA LEU A 143 -13.08 -27.52 3.09
C LEU A 143 -12.91 -26.34 2.11
N GLU A 144 -13.58 -26.41 0.96
CA GLU A 144 -13.54 -25.37 -0.08
C GLU A 144 -14.11 -24.03 0.43
N SER A 145 -15.25 -24.06 1.13
CA SER A 145 -15.88 -22.87 1.68
C SER A 145 -14.95 -22.18 2.68
N LYS A 146 -14.29 -22.96 3.55
CA LYS A 146 -13.33 -22.44 4.52
C LYS A 146 -12.05 -21.92 3.89
N ILE A 147 -11.56 -22.57 2.83
CA ILE A 147 -10.42 -22.07 2.08
C ILE A 147 -10.77 -20.74 1.41
N ASN A 148 -11.95 -20.62 0.80
CA ASN A 148 -12.41 -19.38 0.18
C ASN A 148 -12.59 -18.27 1.23
N GLU A 149 -13.11 -18.62 2.41
CA GLU A 149 -13.21 -17.71 3.54
C GLU A 149 -11.83 -17.18 3.97
N ILE A 150 -10.85 -18.05 4.14
CA ILE A 150 -9.48 -17.67 4.53
C ILE A 150 -8.83 -16.83 3.43
N LYS A 151 -9.03 -17.22 2.17
CA LYS A 151 -8.53 -16.49 1.00
C LYS A 151 -9.12 -15.08 0.91
N GLY A 152 -10.39 -14.91 1.28
CA GLY A 152 -11.09 -13.63 1.34
C GLY A 152 -10.84 -12.83 2.62
N THR A 153 -10.28 -13.44 3.66
CA THR A 153 -10.10 -12.77 4.97
C THR A 153 -8.82 -11.96 5.02
N ILE A 154 -8.96 -10.68 5.36
CA ILE A 154 -7.85 -9.77 5.65
C ILE A 154 -7.76 -9.52 7.14
N LYS A 155 -6.54 -9.51 7.67
CA LYS A 155 -6.26 -9.15 9.06
C LYS A 155 -5.70 -7.73 9.14
N PHE A 156 -6.43 -6.85 9.83
CA PHE A 156 -5.94 -5.54 10.28
C PHE A 156 -5.30 -5.72 11.66
N GLN A 157 -3.99 -5.88 11.69
CA GLN A 157 -3.23 -5.98 12.93
C GLN A 157 -2.36 -4.76 13.12
N MET A 158 -2.60 -4.02 14.19
CA MET A 158 -1.71 -2.94 14.58
C MET A 158 -0.53 -3.48 15.38
N LYS A 159 0.67 -3.13 14.91
CA LYS A 159 1.92 -3.41 15.60
C LYS A 159 2.33 -2.18 16.42
N LYS A 160 3.64 -1.88 16.45
CA LYS A 160 4.19 -0.66 17.06
C LYS A 160 4.20 0.54 16.09
N VAL A 161 3.85 0.33 14.81
CA VAL A 161 3.91 1.33 13.75
C VAL A 161 2.51 1.88 13.49
N LEU A 162 2.43 3.19 13.23
CA LEU A 162 1.18 3.92 12.94
C LEU A 162 0.65 3.69 11.51
N CYS A 163 1.44 3.03 10.68
CA CYS A 163 1.10 2.71 9.30
C CYS A 163 0.62 1.26 9.21
N LEU A 164 -0.56 1.06 8.63
CA LEU A 164 -1.12 -0.25 8.36
C LEU A 164 -1.22 -0.45 6.85
N SER A 165 -0.84 -1.63 6.37
CA SER A 165 -0.95 -2.00 4.96
C SER A 165 -1.74 -3.30 4.83
N THR A 166 -2.76 -3.30 3.97
CA THR A 166 -3.59 -4.47 3.71
C THR A 166 -3.84 -4.65 2.22
N ALA A 167 -3.75 -5.89 1.72
CA ALA A 167 -4.00 -6.23 0.33
C ALA A 167 -5.49 -6.38 0.06
N ILE A 168 -6.09 -5.49 -0.74
CA ILE A 168 -7.54 -5.41 -0.98
C ILE A 168 -7.97 -6.12 -2.27
N GLY A 169 -7.05 -6.31 -3.21
CA GLY A 169 -7.36 -6.92 -4.50
C GLY A 169 -6.14 -7.16 -5.37
N HIS A 170 -6.39 -7.52 -6.61
CA HIS A 170 -5.39 -7.61 -7.67
C HIS A 170 -5.84 -6.81 -8.89
N VAL A 171 -4.90 -6.43 -9.76
CA VAL A 171 -5.17 -5.52 -10.88
C VAL A 171 -6.13 -6.09 -11.94
N GLU A 172 -6.29 -7.42 -12.01
CA GLU A 172 -7.20 -8.05 -12.97
C GLU A 172 -8.66 -8.11 -12.49
N MET A 173 -8.96 -7.65 -11.27
CA MET A 173 -10.34 -7.52 -10.79
C MET A 173 -11.07 -6.38 -11.50
N GLN A 174 -12.39 -6.50 -11.59
CA GLN A 174 -13.21 -5.41 -12.09
C GLN A 174 -13.14 -4.21 -11.14
N GLN A 175 -13.25 -3.00 -11.69
CA GLN A 175 -13.17 -1.76 -10.91
C GLN A 175 -14.20 -1.72 -9.78
N GLU A 176 -15.43 -2.19 -10.04
CA GLU A 176 -16.53 -2.22 -9.06
C GLU A 176 -16.24 -3.15 -7.87
N GLU A 177 -15.63 -4.31 -8.14
CA GLU A 177 -15.25 -5.29 -7.12
C GLU A 177 -14.19 -4.72 -6.18
N LEU A 178 -13.18 -4.03 -6.75
CA LEU A 178 -12.14 -3.35 -6.01
C LEU A 178 -12.71 -2.26 -5.10
N ILE A 179 -13.65 -1.47 -5.59
CA ILE A 179 -14.31 -0.40 -4.80
C ILE A 179 -15.12 -0.99 -3.67
N SER A 180 -15.86 -2.07 -3.92
CA SER A 180 -16.65 -2.78 -2.91
C SER A 180 -15.74 -3.29 -1.78
N ASN A 181 -14.64 -3.95 -2.13
CA ASN A 181 -13.64 -4.42 -1.18
C ASN A 181 -12.97 -3.29 -0.40
N LEU A 182 -12.66 -2.17 -1.07
CA LEU A 182 -12.03 -0.99 -0.49
C LEU A 182 -12.94 -0.28 0.51
N SER A 183 -14.20 -0.05 0.15
CA SER A 183 -15.21 0.56 1.04
C SER A 183 -15.42 -0.28 2.29
N LEU A 184 -15.58 -1.60 2.12
CA LEU A 184 -15.76 -2.53 3.22
C LEU A 184 -14.53 -2.55 4.16
N SER A 185 -13.32 -2.54 3.61
CA SER A 185 -12.07 -2.48 4.35
C SER A 185 -11.92 -1.18 5.17
N ILE A 186 -12.21 -0.03 4.56
CA ILE A 186 -12.09 1.27 5.22
C ILE A 186 -13.13 1.41 6.33
N ASN A 187 -14.38 1.04 6.08
CA ASN A 187 -15.45 1.14 7.07
C ASN A 187 -15.16 0.27 8.31
N PHE A 188 -14.62 -0.93 8.10
CA PHE A 188 -14.22 -1.80 9.21
C PHE A 188 -13.00 -1.27 9.96
N LEU A 189 -12.01 -0.71 9.27
CA LEU A 189 -10.89 -0.09 9.98
C LEU A 189 -11.37 1.07 10.87
N VAL A 190 -12.27 1.90 10.34
CA VAL A 190 -12.80 3.05 11.08
C VAL A 190 -13.54 2.59 12.36
N SER A 191 -14.28 1.47 12.32
CA SER A 191 -14.97 0.95 13.51
C SER A 191 -14.02 0.40 14.59
N LEU A 192 -12.80 -0.01 14.22
CA LEU A 192 -11.78 -0.44 15.18
C LEU A 192 -11.09 0.74 15.90
N LEU A 193 -11.20 1.95 15.37
CA LEU A 193 -10.55 3.15 15.92
C LEU A 193 -11.45 3.86 16.93
N LYS A 194 -10.95 4.11 18.14
CA LYS A 194 -11.70 4.78 19.23
C LYS A 194 -12.34 6.11 18.82
N LYS A 195 -11.68 6.90 17.96
CA LYS A 195 -12.17 8.21 17.46
C LYS A 195 -12.57 8.16 15.98
N ASN A 196 -12.84 6.97 15.44
CA ASN A 196 -13.24 6.78 14.05
C ASN A 196 -12.31 7.52 13.06
N TRP A 197 -12.87 8.45 12.28
CA TRP A 197 -12.17 9.21 11.24
C TRP A 197 -11.12 10.20 11.76
N GLN A 198 -11.21 10.68 13.01
CA GLN A 198 -10.24 11.69 13.50
C GLN A 198 -8.83 11.11 13.67
N ASN A 199 -8.73 9.79 13.84
CA ASN A 199 -7.46 9.09 13.95
C ASN A 199 -6.86 8.72 12.60
N VAL A 200 -7.57 8.91 11.48
CA VAL A 200 -7.06 8.60 10.14
C VAL A 200 -6.38 9.85 9.59
N ARG A 201 -5.05 9.81 9.41
CA ARG A 201 -4.26 10.91 8.83
C ARG A 201 -4.42 10.95 7.31
N SER A 202 -4.17 9.82 6.67
CA SER A 202 -4.19 9.66 5.22
C SER A 202 -4.48 8.22 4.85
N LEU A 203 -5.12 8.06 3.69
CA LEU A 203 -5.37 6.78 3.04
C LEU A 203 -4.66 6.83 1.68
N HIS A 204 -3.86 5.83 1.40
CA HIS A 204 -3.14 5.69 0.13
C HIS A 204 -3.46 4.33 -0.47
N ILE A 205 -3.79 4.32 -1.75
CA ILE A 205 -4.00 3.09 -2.51
C ILE A 205 -2.83 2.96 -3.46
N LYS A 206 -2.17 1.80 -3.45
CA LYS A 206 -0.97 1.55 -4.24
C LYS A 206 -1.02 0.14 -4.81
N SER A 207 -0.56 -0.06 -6.05
CA SER A 207 -0.23 -1.40 -6.53
C SER A 207 1.22 -1.75 -6.22
N THR A 208 1.57 -3.05 -6.23
CA THR A 208 2.89 -3.57 -5.83
C THR A 208 4.06 -2.77 -6.41
N MET A 209 3.98 -2.33 -7.66
CA MET A 209 4.93 -1.34 -8.17
C MET A 209 4.29 -0.27 -9.06
N GLY A 210 3.01 -0.02 -8.89
CA GLY A 210 2.39 1.16 -9.47
C GLY A 210 3.11 2.42 -8.98
N PRO A 211 3.21 3.46 -9.81
CA PRO A 211 3.62 4.76 -9.32
C PRO A 211 2.69 5.10 -8.15
N ASN A 212 3.26 5.51 -7.02
CA ASN A 212 2.49 6.26 -6.03
C ASN A 212 1.81 7.37 -6.81
N MET A 213 0.51 7.64 -6.65
CA MET A 213 -0.18 8.74 -7.34
C MET A 213 0.72 9.98 -7.28
N GLY A 214 1.49 10.19 -8.35
CA GLY A 214 2.60 11.14 -8.34
C GLY A 214 1.97 12.51 -8.28
N ASP A 215 2.63 13.48 -7.66
CA ASP A 215 2.15 14.85 -7.67
C ASP A 215 1.94 15.31 -9.11
N ILE A 216 0.71 15.17 -9.63
CA ILE A 216 0.31 15.59 -10.98
C ILE A 216 0.67 17.07 -11.12
N VAL A 217 0.48 17.82 -10.03
CA VAL A 217 0.87 19.23 -9.92
C VAL A 217 2.39 19.43 -10.06
N GLY A 218 3.21 18.54 -9.50
CA GLY A 218 4.67 18.58 -9.65
C GLY A 218 5.11 18.30 -11.09
N ILE A 219 4.45 17.36 -11.77
CA ILE A 219 4.72 17.04 -13.19
C ILE A 219 4.32 18.22 -14.09
N ILE A 220 3.13 18.78 -13.89
CA ILE A 220 2.65 19.95 -14.64
C ILE A 220 3.60 21.13 -14.45
N TYR A 221 4.03 21.38 -13.21
CA TYR A 221 4.98 22.44 -12.92
C TYR A 221 6.34 22.21 -13.58
N GLY A 222 6.89 20.99 -13.48
CA GLY A 222 8.14 20.65 -14.14
C GLY A 222 8.07 20.83 -15.66
N ALA A 223 6.92 20.51 -16.28
CA ALA A 223 6.67 20.77 -17.69
C ALA A 223 6.63 22.28 -18.02
N ILE A 224 5.89 23.08 -17.23
CA ILE A 224 5.83 24.54 -17.42
C ILE A 224 7.21 25.18 -17.27
N VAL A 225 8.01 24.74 -16.29
CA VAL A 225 9.38 25.23 -16.08
C VAL A 225 10.29 24.84 -17.25
N ALA A 226 10.16 23.62 -17.77
CA ALA A 226 10.92 23.19 -18.95
C ALA A 226 10.54 24.02 -20.20
N THR A 227 9.24 24.28 -20.43
CA THR A 227 8.78 25.15 -21.53
C THR A 227 9.28 26.58 -21.36
N GLY A 228 9.24 27.13 -20.14
CA GLY A 228 9.81 28.44 -19.81
C GLY A 228 11.32 28.52 -20.07
N GLY A 229 12.05 27.44 -19.77
CA GLY A 229 13.47 27.30 -20.07
C GLY A 229 13.78 27.31 -21.57
N LEU A 230 12.99 26.57 -22.36
CA LEU A 230 13.07 26.52 -23.82
C LEU A 230 12.79 27.89 -24.47
N ILE A 231 11.71 28.57 -24.06
CA ILE A 231 11.38 29.90 -24.58
C ILE A 231 12.47 30.91 -24.20
N GLY A 232 13.01 30.82 -22.97
CA GLY A 232 14.13 31.65 -22.54
C GLY A 232 15.40 31.43 -23.36
N TYR A 233 15.69 30.17 -23.72
CA TYR A 233 16.80 29.83 -24.60
C TYR A 233 16.61 30.39 -26.01
N LEU A 234 15.42 30.26 -26.60
CA LEU A 234 15.11 30.78 -27.93
C LEU A 234 15.24 32.31 -28.03
N LYS A 235 14.90 33.03 -26.96
CA LYS A 235 14.97 34.51 -26.95
C LYS A 235 16.38 35.06 -26.66
N ALA A 236 17.20 34.34 -25.90
CA ALA A 236 18.45 34.88 -25.37
C ALA A 236 19.71 34.11 -25.79
N SER A 237 19.58 33.00 -26.55
CA SER A 237 20.66 32.07 -26.93
C SER A 237 21.65 31.77 -25.79
N SER A 238 21.14 31.72 -24.56
CA SER A 238 21.94 31.69 -23.34
C SER A 238 21.91 30.28 -22.73
N ILE A 239 23.04 29.58 -22.79
CA ILE A 239 23.27 28.25 -22.19
C ILE A 239 22.84 28.20 -20.71
N PRO A 240 23.11 29.22 -19.86
CA PRO A 240 22.59 29.28 -18.49
C PRO A 240 21.07 29.17 -18.38
N SER A 241 20.31 29.71 -19.32
CA SER A 241 18.83 29.64 -19.29
C SER A 241 18.31 28.24 -19.59
N LEU A 242 18.99 27.53 -20.51
CA LEU A 242 18.63 26.15 -20.85
C LEU A 242 18.90 25.21 -19.68
N ILE A 243 20.08 25.31 -19.06
CA ILE A 243 20.46 24.51 -17.88
C ILE A 243 19.51 24.78 -16.72
N MET A 244 19.23 26.06 -16.44
CA MET A 244 18.40 26.43 -15.31
C MET A 244 16.92 26.10 -15.49
N GLY A 245 16.37 26.12 -16.71
CA GLY A 245 14.95 25.82 -16.93
C GLY A 245 14.69 24.35 -17.27
N VAL A 246 15.36 23.83 -18.31
CA VAL A 246 15.17 22.44 -18.75
C VAL A 246 15.80 21.48 -17.75
N GLY A 247 17.00 21.78 -17.25
CA GLY A 247 17.67 20.95 -16.23
C GLY A 247 16.87 20.91 -14.92
N SER A 248 16.42 22.06 -14.41
CA SER A 248 15.58 22.07 -13.19
C SER A 248 14.24 21.39 -13.43
N GLY A 249 13.60 21.62 -14.59
CA GLY A 249 12.33 21.00 -14.97
C GLY A 249 12.43 19.47 -15.00
N ALA A 250 13.50 18.93 -15.59
CA ALA A 250 13.77 17.49 -15.61
C ALA A 250 13.98 16.92 -14.20
N ILE A 251 14.73 17.62 -13.34
CA ILE A 251 14.94 17.19 -11.95
C ILE A 251 13.64 17.24 -11.14
N ILE A 252 12.79 18.26 -11.36
CA ILE A 252 11.47 18.34 -10.72
C ILE A 252 10.58 17.18 -11.17
N ILE A 253 10.55 16.87 -12.48
CA ILE A 253 9.78 15.74 -13.02
C ILE A 253 10.31 14.42 -12.44
N ALA A 254 11.62 14.23 -12.39
CA ALA A 254 12.24 13.07 -11.76
C ALA A 254 11.93 12.99 -10.25
N GLY A 255 12.01 14.12 -9.54
CA GLY A 255 11.70 14.22 -8.12
C GLY A 255 10.24 13.90 -7.81
N ALA A 256 9.32 14.37 -8.65
CA ALA A 256 7.90 14.06 -8.59
C ALA A 256 7.63 12.57 -8.90
N TYR A 257 8.37 11.98 -9.84
CA TYR A 257 8.26 10.56 -10.18
C TYR A 257 8.75 9.65 -9.05
N TYR A 258 9.89 10.00 -8.42
CA TYR A 258 10.45 9.26 -7.29
C TYR A 258 9.83 9.62 -5.94
N ASN A 259 8.83 10.53 -5.92
CA ASN A 259 8.15 11.04 -4.72
C ASN A 259 9.12 11.51 -3.61
N ASN A 260 10.25 12.08 -4.03
CA ASN A 260 11.22 12.66 -3.12
C ASN A 260 10.88 14.13 -2.94
N ASN A 261 9.92 14.41 -2.06
CA ASN A 261 9.47 15.76 -1.74
C ASN A 261 10.63 16.68 -1.35
N HIS A 262 11.68 16.14 -0.73
CA HIS A 262 12.90 16.89 -0.39
C HIS A 262 13.61 17.47 -1.61
N ILE A 263 13.71 16.70 -2.70
CA ILE A 263 14.36 17.15 -3.95
C ILE A 263 13.50 18.24 -4.60
N VAL A 264 12.18 18.03 -4.66
CA VAL A 264 11.25 19.03 -5.21
C VAL A 264 11.29 20.32 -4.39
N CYS A 265 11.27 20.24 -3.05
CA CYS A 265 11.42 21.40 -2.16
C CYS A 265 12.74 22.15 -2.40
N GLY A 266 13.85 21.41 -2.47
CA GLY A 266 15.18 21.99 -2.62
C GLY A 266 15.36 22.70 -3.96
N VAL A 267 14.95 22.05 -5.05
CA VAL A 267 15.07 22.61 -6.41
C VAL A 267 14.12 23.79 -6.59
N SER A 268 12.87 23.69 -6.12
CA SER A 268 11.93 24.83 -6.16
C SER A 268 12.44 26.00 -5.32
N GLY A 269 12.98 25.77 -4.12
CA GLY A 269 13.58 26.82 -3.29
C GLY A 269 14.75 27.52 -3.98
N LEU A 270 15.67 26.75 -4.55
CA LEU A 270 16.79 27.31 -5.31
C LEU A 270 16.31 28.11 -6.53
N LEU A 271 15.30 27.60 -7.25
CA LEU A 271 14.74 28.27 -8.42
C LEU A 271 14.01 29.56 -8.04
N THR A 272 13.25 29.57 -6.93
CA THR A 272 12.58 30.78 -6.41
C THR A 272 13.61 31.85 -6.05
N ILE A 273 14.72 31.48 -5.41
CA ILE A 273 15.79 32.44 -5.06
C ILE A 273 16.45 33.00 -6.33
N LEU A 274 16.83 32.15 -7.28
CA LEU A 274 17.54 32.57 -8.49
C LEU A 274 16.65 33.38 -9.45
N MET A 275 15.40 32.95 -9.66
CA MET A 275 14.46 33.65 -10.53
C MET A 275 13.88 34.89 -9.84
N GLY A 276 13.72 34.88 -8.52
CA GLY A 276 13.35 36.05 -7.74
C GLY A 276 14.40 37.16 -7.85
N ARG A 277 15.69 36.82 -7.75
CA ARG A 277 16.79 37.77 -7.95
C ARG A 277 16.86 38.31 -9.38
N ARG A 278 16.57 37.48 -10.40
CA ARG A 278 16.46 37.92 -11.80
C ARG A 278 15.24 38.80 -12.07
N PHE A 279 14.12 38.54 -11.41
CA PHE A 279 12.92 39.36 -11.52
C PHE A 279 13.13 40.76 -10.95
N TYR A 280 13.75 40.84 -9.77
CA TYR A 280 14.10 42.13 -9.13
C TYR A 280 15.04 42.98 -10.01
N ASN A 281 16.04 42.34 -10.65
CA ASN A 281 17.03 43.08 -11.44
C ASN A 281 16.59 43.38 -12.89
N SER A 282 15.70 42.58 -13.49
CA SER A 282 15.35 42.76 -14.92
C SER A 282 14.01 43.43 -15.17
N GLY A 283 13.12 43.48 -14.18
CA GLY A 283 11.77 44.06 -14.32
C GLY A 283 10.86 43.39 -15.36
N LYS A 284 11.33 42.35 -16.06
CA LYS A 284 10.57 41.67 -17.12
C LYS A 284 9.60 40.65 -16.51
N ILE A 285 8.31 40.91 -16.66
CA ILE A 285 7.20 40.07 -16.19
C ILE A 285 7.26 38.66 -16.78
N PHE A 286 7.75 38.51 -18.01
CA PHE A 286 7.87 37.24 -18.72
C PHE A 286 9.31 37.04 -19.23
N PRO A 287 9.95 35.86 -19.06
CA PRO A 287 9.51 34.61 -18.42
C PRO A 287 9.83 34.48 -16.90
N ALA A 288 10.64 35.38 -16.33
CA ALA A 288 11.15 35.22 -14.96
C ALA A 288 10.07 35.41 -13.87
N GLY A 289 9.15 36.36 -14.05
CA GLY A 289 8.10 36.65 -13.07
C GLY A 289 7.11 35.51 -12.86
N VAL A 290 6.60 34.93 -13.97
CA VAL A 290 5.64 33.81 -13.91
C VAL A 290 6.23 32.56 -13.26
N VAL A 291 7.48 32.22 -13.60
CA VAL A 291 8.18 31.07 -13.00
C VAL A 291 8.44 31.31 -11.50
N ALA A 292 8.80 32.54 -11.11
CA ALA A 292 8.99 32.88 -9.69
C ALA A 292 7.69 32.71 -8.89
N VAL A 293 6.56 33.22 -9.38
CA VAL A 293 5.25 33.09 -8.70
C VAL A 293 4.82 31.62 -8.59
N LEU A 294 4.91 30.86 -9.69
CA LEU A 294 4.57 29.42 -9.68
C LEU A 294 5.48 28.63 -8.74
N SER A 295 6.79 28.94 -8.73
CA SER A 295 7.74 28.30 -7.82
C SER A 295 7.42 28.58 -6.35
N LEU A 296 6.98 29.81 -6.04
CA LEU A 296 6.63 30.21 -4.68
C LEU A 296 5.35 29.52 -4.20
N LEU A 297 4.32 29.42 -5.05
CA LEU A 297 3.10 28.66 -4.73
C LEU A 297 3.39 27.20 -4.43
N ILE A 298 4.29 26.58 -5.20
CA ILE A 298 4.67 25.18 -5.00
C ILE A 298 5.57 25.02 -3.79
N LEU A 299 6.42 25.98 -3.49
CA LEU A 299 7.20 26.02 -2.27
C LEU A 299 6.28 26.11 -1.04
N ILE A 300 5.25 26.96 -1.08
CA ILE A 300 4.22 27.01 -0.02
C ILE A 300 3.52 25.66 0.11
N ARG A 301 3.09 25.05 -1.00
CA ARG A 301 2.47 23.71 -1.00
C ARG A 301 3.42 22.65 -0.42
N CYS A 302 4.68 22.68 -0.81
CA CYS A 302 5.71 21.76 -0.36
C CYS A 302 5.99 21.91 1.15
N ILE A 303 6.10 23.15 1.63
CA ILE A 303 6.21 23.47 3.05
C ILE A 303 4.98 22.97 3.79
N PHE A 304 3.77 23.20 3.26
CA PHE A 304 2.54 22.75 3.87
C PHE A 304 2.48 21.21 3.97
N ILE A 305 2.89 20.50 2.91
CA ILE A 305 3.01 19.05 2.92
C ILE A 305 4.08 18.63 3.94
N TYR A 306 5.24 19.28 3.97
CA TYR A 306 6.31 18.97 4.92
C TYR A 306 5.85 19.12 6.38
N TYR A 307 5.20 20.23 6.73
CA TYR A 307 4.62 20.45 8.06
C TYR A 307 3.47 19.48 8.36
N LYS A 308 2.64 19.15 7.37
CA LYS A 308 1.55 18.18 7.54
C LYS A 308 2.06 16.75 7.67
N THR A 309 3.24 16.43 7.14
CA THR A 309 3.85 15.07 7.11
C THR A 309 4.82 14.83 8.27
N ARG A 310 5.40 15.88 8.87
CA ARG A 310 6.15 15.71 10.13
C ARG A 310 5.26 15.05 11.20
N PRO A 311 5.69 13.93 11.81
CA PRO A 311 5.09 13.48 13.04
C PRO A 311 5.36 14.55 14.10
N ARG A 312 4.30 15.17 14.64
CA ARG A 312 4.44 15.88 15.93
C ARG A 312 4.71 14.79 16.97
N PHE A 313 5.98 14.61 17.29
CA PHE A 313 6.37 13.98 18.54
C PHE A 313 6.25 15.08 19.60
N GLU A 314 5.08 15.13 20.22
CA GLU A 314 4.84 15.67 21.57
C GLU A 314 4.20 14.55 22.38
#